data_AF-A0A0G0L7V9-F1
#
_entry.id   AF-A0A0G0L7V9-F1
#
_cell.length_a   1.000
_cell.length_b   1.000
_cell.length_c   1.000
_cell.angle_alpha   90.00
_cell.angle_beta   90.00
_cell.angle_gamma   90.00
#
_symmetry.space_group_name_H-M   'P 1'
#
loop_
_entity.id
_entity.type
_entity.pdbx_description
1 polymer ?
#
loop_
_entity_poly.entity_id
_entity_poly.type
_entity_poly.pdbx_seq_one_letter_code
_entity_poly.pdbx_strand_id
1 'polypeptide(L)'
;MSFLFSLCPALCGFFLSPMIALFTIASILACKGGTNMYYITLGLPTIIATICWSYEHATSSYAYIMRTLLNVVIPGFCMTLFIIHPIGGHAFYYALYWIIPMVLFFVPSKNTVYGLFFTSLRISMIMHAIGSTMWLYAKTTTPLFWMKLIPVVAQERFKLALASWVALIALQKIASRLTKKNSKNLTCNA
;
A
#
# COMPACT_ATOMS: atom_id res chain seq x y z
N MET A 1 16.22 -5.50 10.89
CA MET A 1 16.28 -5.49 9.41
C MET A 1 15.50 -4.29 8.91
N SER A 2 16.19 -3.44 8.20
CA SER A 2 16.08 -1.98 8.27
C SER A 2 14.98 -1.41 7.36
N PHE A 3 14.36 -0.35 7.86
CA PHE A 3 13.41 0.58 7.22
C PHE A 3 13.59 0.81 5.70
N LEU A 4 14.83 0.73 5.20
CA LEU A 4 15.21 0.76 3.78
C LEU A 4 14.58 -0.36 2.92
N PHE A 5 14.34 -1.55 3.47
CA PHE A 5 13.74 -2.69 2.76
C PHE A 5 12.21 -2.57 2.64
N SER A 6 11.56 -1.83 3.54
CA SER A 6 10.12 -1.46 3.43
C SER A 6 9.89 -0.23 2.56
N LEU A 7 10.90 0.62 2.38
CA LEU A 7 10.82 1.77 1.48
C LEU A 7 10.79 1.36 0.00
N CYS A 8 11.48 0.27 -0.34
CA CYS A 8 11.60 -0.17 -1.74
C CYS A 8 10.24 -0.57 -2.34
N PRO A 9 9.38 -1.40 -1.72
CA PRO A 9 8.04 -1.67 -2.24
C PRO A 9 7.13 -0.44 -2.32
N ALA A 10 7.21 0.46 -1.35
CA ALA A 10 6.42 1.68 -1.33
C ALA A 10 6.83 2.61 -2.48
N LEU A 11 8.13 2.81 -2.71
CA LEU A 11 8.63 3.56 -3.87
C LEU A 11 8.37 2.81 -5.20
N CYS A 12 8.43 1.47 -5.23
CA CYS A 12 8.15 0.68 -6.43
C CYS A 12 6.68 0.76 -6.87
N GLY A 13 5.74 0.87 -5.93
CA GLY A 13 4.34 1.15 -6.24
C GLY A 13 4.11 2.55 -6.79
N PHE A 14 5.04 3.49 -6.57
CA PHE A 14 4.92 4.88 -7.02
C PHE A 14 5.45 5.16 -8.41
N PHE A 15 6.45 4.42 -8.90
CA PHE A 15 7.18 4.90 -10.07
C PHE A 15 6.64 4.46 -11.44
N LEU A 16 6.18 3.23 -11.67
CA LEU A 16 5.61 2.85 -12.98
C LEU A 16 4.86 1.52 -12.92
N SER A 17 3.53 1.56 -12.97
CA SER A 17 2.70 0.44 -13.45
C SER A 17 2.79 -0.88 -12.63
N PRO A 18 1.79 -1.79 -12.71
CA PRO A 18 1.95 -3.19 -12.26
C PRO A 18 3.22 -3.86 -12.80
N MET A 19 3.77 -3.41 -13.94
CA MET A 19 4.94 -3.99 -14.60
C MET A 19 6.27 -3.80 -13.84
N ILE A 20 6.53 -2.65 -13.18
CA ILE A 20 7.79 -2.47 -12.45
C ILE A 20 7.76 -3.15 -11.08
N ALA A 21 6.60 -3.22 -10.43
CA ALA A 21 6.43 -4.03 -9.23
C ALA A 21 6.71 -5.52 -9.52
N LEU A 22 6.24 -6.02 -10.68
CA LEU A 22 6.59 -7.36 -11.15
C LEU A 22 8.09 -7.48 -11.45
N PHE A 23 8.73 -6.46 -12.04
CA PHE A 23 10.17 -6.45 -12.30
C PHE A 23 11.03 -6.41 -11.04
N THR A 24 10.63 -5.70 -9.99
CA THR A 24 11.37 -5.66 -8.72
C THR A 24 11.18 -6.94 -7.92
N ILE A 25 9.98 -7.53 -7.94
CA ILE A 25 9.74 -8.87 -7.40
C ILE A 25 10.53 -9.92 -8.21
N ALA A 26 10.51 -9.85 -9.54
CA ALA A 26 11.25 -10.76 -10.41
C ALA A 26 12.77 -10.64 -10.26
N SER A 27 13.30 -9.43 -10.08
CA SER A 27 14.75 -9.23 -9.83
C SER A 27 15.15 -9.69 -8.43
N ILE A 28 14.29 -9.51 -7.41
CA ILE A 28 14.52 -10.09 -6.07
C ILE A 28 14.49 -11.63 -6.10
N LEU A 29 13.57 -12.22 -6.87
CA LEU A 29 13.46 -13.68 -7.06
C LEU A 29 14.64 -14.23 -7.89
N ALA A 30 15.03 -13.53 -8.96
CA ALA A 30 16.13 -13.93 -9.86
C ALA A 30 17.51 -13.83 -9.19
N CYS A 31 17.75 -12.80 -8.37
CA CYS A 31 19.03 -12.63 -7.69
C CYS A 31 19.26 -13.60 -6.53
N LYS A 32 18.25 -14.34 -6.07
CA LYS A 32 18.37 -15.19 -4.86
C LYS A 32 17.90 -16.65 -5.01
N GLY A 33 17.45 -17.08 -6.19
CA GLY A 33 17.30 -18.50 -6.54
C GLY A 33 16.47 -19.36 -5.58
N GLY A 34 15.52 -18.79 -4.84
CA GLY A 34 14.78 -19.52 -3.81
C GLY A 34 13.29 -19.22 -3.80
N THR A 35 12.47 -20.27 -3.88
CA THR A 35 11.01 -20.25 -3.74
C THR A 35 10.55 -20.18 -2.27
N ASN A 36 11.19 -19.33 -1.48
CA ASN A 36 10.91 -19.24 -0.05
C ASN A 36 9.61 -18.43 0.20
N MET A 37 8.71 -18.91 1.07
CA MET A 37 7.42 -18.28 1.40
C MET A 37 7.50 -16.77 1.75
N TYR A 38 8.69 -16.32 2.17
CA TYR A 38 9.02 -14.92 2.40
C TYR A 38 8.77 -14.01 1.19
N TYR A 39 9.04 -14.46 -0.03
CA TYR A 39 8.85 -13.62 -1.22
C TYR A 39 7.37 -13.43 -1.58
N ILE A 40 6.56 -14.44 -1.31
CA ILE A 40 5.11 -14.39 -1.54
C ILE A 40 4.46 -13.39 -0.57
N THR A 41 4.86 -13.43 0.71
CA THR A 41 4.36 -12.53 1.75
C THR A 41 4.78 -11.07 1.57
N LEU A 42 5.86 -10.79 0.81
CA LEU A 42 6.28 -9.42 0.46
C LEU A 42 5.77 -8.94 -0.90
N GLY A 43 5.72 -9.82 -1.90
CA GLY A 43 5.35 -9.46 -3.27
C GLY A 43 3.87 -9.15 -3.44
N LEU A 44 3.00 -10.03 -2.91
CA LEU A 44 1.54 -9.90 -3.09
C LEU A 44 0.97 -8.60 -2.52
N PRO A 45 1.29 -8.18 -1.28
CA PRO A 45 0.84 -6.90 -0.76
C PRO A 45 1.23 -5.73 -1.68
N THR A 46 2.46 -5.74 -2.18
CA THR A 46 2.99 -4.67 -3.05
C THR A 46 2.21 -4.57 -4.36
N ILE A 47 1.88 -5.70 -4.99
CA ILE A 47 1.06 -5.73 -6.20
C ILE A 47 -0.33 -5.11 -5.92
N ILE A 48 -0.94 -5.47 -4.79
CA ILE A 48 -2.25 -4.93 -4.41
C ILE A 48 -2.19 -3.42 -4.20
N ALA A 49 -1.13 -2.88 -3.60
CA ALA A 49 -0.98 -1.43 -3.48
C ALA A 49 -0.93 -0.73 -4.83
N THR A 50 -0.18 -1.27 -5.79
CA THR A 50 -0.12 -0.73 -7.15
C THR A 50 -1.49 -0.75 -7.82
N ILE A 51 -2.25 -1.83 -7.66
CA ILE A 51 -3.62 -1.93 -8.16
C ILE A 51 -4.52 -0.87 -7.50
N CYS A 52 -4.43 -0.70 -6.17
CA CYS A 52 -5.20 0.31 -5.46
C CYS A 52 -4.92 1.73 -5.99
N TRP A 53 -3.64 2.09 -6.17
CA TRP A 53 -3.26 3.39 -6.74
C TRP A 53 -3.78 3.58 -8.18
N SER A 54 -3.76 2.52 -8.99
CA SER A 54 -4.21 2.56 -10.38
C SER A 54 -5.70 2.90 -10.50
N TYR A 55 -6.53 2.33 -9.62
CA TYR A 55 -7.97 2.56 -9.63
C TYR A 55 -8.40 3.81 -8.86
N GLU A 56 -7.51 4.43 -8.06
CA GLU A 56 -7.92 5.55 -7.21
C GLU A 56 -8.39 6.78 -7.99
N HIS A 57 -7.80 7.04 -9.15
CA HIS A 57 -8.09 8.21 -9.99
C HIS A 57 -9.04 7.88 -11.16
N ALA A 58 -9.48 6.63 -11.28
CA ALA A 58 -10.35 6.20 -12.37
C ALA A 58 -11.81 6.56 -12.05
N THR A 59 -12.51 7.16 -13.01
CA THR A 59 -13.87 7.69 -12.86
C THR A 59 -14.96 6.77 -13.40
N SER A 60 -14.61 5.61 -13.96
CA SER A 60 -15.58 4.67 -14.52
C SER A 60 -16.42 3.98 -13.44
N SER A 61 -17.64 3.56 -13.78
CA SER A 61 -18.49 2.75 -12.90
C SER A 61 -17.78 1.47 -12.42
N TYR A 62 -17.03 0.84 -13.33
CA TYR A 62 -16.16 -0.30 -13.02
C TYR A 62 -15.07 0.05 -11.97
N ALA A 63 -14.45 1.22 -12.08
CA ALA A 63 -13.46 1.67 -11.10
C ALA A 63 -14.06 1.86 -9.71
N TYR A 64 -15.31 2.33 -9.60
CA TYR A 64 -15.99 2.43 -8.30
C TYR A 64 -16.16 1.06 -7.64
N ILE A 65 -16.57 0.05 -8.41
CA ILE A 65 -16.68 -1.34 -7.92
C ILE A 65 -15.31 -1.83 -7.45
N MET A 66 -14.26 -1.65 -8.27
CA MET A 66 -12.90 -2.05 -7.91
C MET A 66 -12.40 -1.35 -6.65
N ARG A 67 -12.63 -0.03 -6.51
CA ARG A 67 -12.27 0.71 -5.29
C ARG A 67 -13.02 0.17 -4.07
N THR A 68 -14.30 -0.16 -4.20
CA THR A 68 -15.09 -0.74 -3.10
C THR A 68 -14.54 -2.11 -2.70
N LEU A 69 -14.24 -2.97 -3.69
CA LEU A 69 -13.64 -4.28 -3.45
C LEU A 69 -12.29 -4.16 -2.73
N LEU A 70 -11.40 -3.30 -3.23
CA LEU A 70 -10.04 -3.15 -2.72
C LEU A 70 -9.99 -2.50 -1.33
N ASN A 71 -10.83 -1.50 -1.05
CA ASN A 71 -10.77 -0.71 0.18
C ASN A 71 -11.69 -1.22 1.29
N VAL A 72 -12.75 -1.95 0.95
CA VAL A 72 -13.76 -2.41 1.92
C VAL A 72 -13.78 -3.93 2.00
N VAL A 73 -14.01 -4.60 0.87
CA VAL A 73 -14.22 -6.06 0.87
C VAL A 73 -12.94 -6.81 1.23
N ILE A 74 -11.79 -6.46 0.64
CA ILE A 74 -10.53 -7.15 0.92
C ILE A 74 -10.09 -6.96 2.39
N PRO A 75 -10.04 -5.73 2.96
CA PRO A 75 -9.72 -5.56 4.37
C PRO A 75 -10.72 -6.26 5.30
N GLY A 76 -12.01 -6.28 4.96
CA GLY A 76 -13.04 -6.96 5.75
C GLY A 76 -12.91 -8.48 5.72
N PHE A 77 -12.54 -9.02 4.56
CA PHE A 77 -12.21 -10.43 4.41
C PHE A 77 -10.95 -10.80 5.22
N CYS A 78 -9.89 -9.99 5.14
CA CYS A 78 -8.68 -10.17 5.95
C CYS A 78 -9.00 -10.14 7.46
N MET A 79 -9.83 -9.17 7.89
CA MET A 79 -10.34 -9.06 9.27
C MET A 79 -11.00 -10.34 9.74
N THR A 80 -11.89 -10.86 8.92
CA THR A 80 -12.64 -12.08 9.24
C THR A 80 -11.71 -13.28 9.36
N LEU A 81 -10.80 -13.48 8.40
CA LEU A 81 -9.82 -14.56 8.43
C LEU A 81 -8.90 -14.48 9.67
N PHE A 82 -8.41 -13.28 10.00
CA PHE A 82 -7.56 -13.09 11.16
C PHE A 82 -8.28 -13.43 12.47
N ILE A 83 -9.54 -13.01 12.62
CA ILE A 83 -10.32 -13.26 13.85
C ILE A 83 -10.68 -14.73 14.00
N ILE A 84 -11.02 -15.43 12.92
CA ILE A 84 -11.37 -16.87 12.95
C ILE A 84 -10.15 -17.73 13.31
N HIS A 85 -8.94 -17.30 12.95
CA HIS A 85 -7.73 -18.02 13.30
C HIS A 85 -7.51 -18.02 14.83
N PRO A 86 -7.21 -19.15 15.49
CA PRO A 86 -7.16 -19.24 16.96
C PRO A 86 -6.21 -18.22 17.59
N ILE A 87 -5.01 -18.04 17.02
CA ILE A 87 -4.04 -17.04 17.47
C ILE A 87 -4.55 -15.59 17.24
N GLY A 88 -5.18 -15.34 16.09
CA GLY A 88 -5.61 -14.00 15.71
C GLY A 88 -6.89 -13.57 16.45
N GLY A 89 -7.78 -14.50 16.77
CA GLY A 89 -8.94 -14.28 17.65
C GLY A 89 -8.54 -13.81 19.05
N HIS A 90 -7.48 -14.38 19.64
CA HIS A 90 -6.93 -13.88 20.91
C HIS A 90 -6.29 -12.49 20.81
N ALA A 91 -5.95 -12.03 19.61
CA ALA A 91 -5.37 -10.73 19.33
C ALA A 91 -6.26 -9.87 18.42
N PHE A 92 -7.59 -10.03 18.48
CA PHE A 92 -8.53 -9.42 17.53
C PHE A 92 -8.42 -7.88 17.45
N TYR A 93 -8.02 -7.21 18.55
CA TYR A 93 -7.77 -5.77 18.56
C TYR A 93 -6.76 -5.31 17.51
N TYR A 94 -5.81 -6.18 17.13
CA TYR A 94 -4.87 -5.92 16.05
C TYR A 94 -5.56 -5.75 14.69
N ALA A 95 -6.62 -6.53 14.42
CA ALA A 95 -7.36 -6.46 13.17
C ALA A 95 -8.16 -5.15 13.05
N LEU A 96 -8.43 -4.43 14.15
CA LEU A 96 -9.15 -3.15 14.13
C LEU A 96 -8.45 -2.06 13.30
N TYR A 97 -7.14 -2.17 13.06
CA TYR A 97 -6.43 -1.31 12.11
C TYR A 97 -7.04 -1.34 10.71
N TRP A 98 -7.71 -2.43 10.32
CA TRP A 98 -8.27 -2.58 8.99
C TRP A 98 -9.66 -1.95 8.84
N ILE A 99 -10.23 -1.41 9.92
CA ILE A 99 -11.37 -0.48 9.85
C ILE A 99 -10.92 0.86 9.26
N ILE A 100 -9.68 1.29 9.53
CA ILE A 100 -9.13 2.58 9.04
C ILE A 100 -9.27 2.71 7.52
N PRO A 101 -8.82 1.76 6.67
CA PRO A 101 -8.99 1.90 5.23
C PRO A 101 -10.45 1.92 4.77
N MET A 102 -11.35 1.22 5.48
CA MET A 102 -12.79 1.23 5.18
C MET A 102 -13.42 2.60 5.48
N VAL A 103 -13.03 3.22 6.59
CA VAL A 103 -13.50 4.57 6.94
C VAL A 103 -12.90 5.61 5.99
N LEU A 104 -11.61 5.50 5.69
CA LEU A 104 -10.92 6.38 4.73
C LEU A 104 -11.41 6.21 3.30
N PHE A 105 -12.14 5.16 2.95
CA PHE A 105 -12.79 5.02 1.64
C PHE A 105 -13.80 6.14 1.38
N PHE A 106 -14.51 6.60 2.41
CA PHE A 106 -15.49 7.68 2.31
C PHE A 106 -14.85 9.07 2.29
N VAL A 107 -13.57 9.19 2.63
CA VAL A 107 -12.84 10.46 2.56
C VAL A 107 -12.51 10.73 1.08
N PRO A 108 -12.95 11.88 0.53
CA PRO A 108 -12.68 12.20 -0.87
C PRO A 108 -11.18 12.25 -1.17
N SER A 109 -10.72 11.36 -2.05
CA SER A 109 -9.37 11.43 -2.65
C SER A 109 -9.36 12.50 -3.74
N LYS A 110 -9.59 13.77 -3.36
CA LYS A 110 -9.31 14.89 -4.25
C LYS A 110 -7.79 15.07 -4.30
N ASN A 111 -7.26 15.62 -5.40
CA ASN A 111 -5.86 16.06 -5.57
C ASN A 111 -5.45 17.20 -4.59
N THR A 112 -6.09 17.28 -3.43
CA THR A 112 -5.72 18.12 -2.32
C THR A 112 -4.52 17.49 -1.60
N VAL A 113 -3.66 18.35 -1.08
CA VAL A 113 -2.50 17.99 -0.26
C VAL A 113 -2.86 16.92 0.79
N TYR A 114 -3.93 17.11 1.58
CA TYR A 114 -4.34 16.15 2.61
C TYR A 114 -4.96 14.85 2.04
N GLY A 115 -5.58 14.92 0.86
CA GLY A 115 -6.17 13.75 0.20
C GLY A 115 -5.11 12.70 -0.14
N LEU A 116 -3.96 13.14 -0.66
CA LEU A 116 -2.84 12.25 -0.98
C LEU A 116 -2.28 11.51 0.25
N PHE A 117 -2.26 12.17 1.41
CA PHE A 117 -1.85 11.55 2.67
C PHE A 117 -2.84 10.44 3.09
N PHE A 118 -4.14 10.73 3.11
CA PHE A 118 -5.15 9.74 3.47
C PHE A 118 -5.21 8.57 2.49
N THR A 119 -5.05 8.83 1.19
CA THR A 119 -4.93 7.78 0.16
C THR A 119 -3.71 6.90 0.41
N SER A 120 -2.55 7.50 0.70
CA SER A 120 -1.33 6.74 1.03
C SER A 120 -1.49 5.89 2.29
N LEU A 121 -2.12 6.46 3.33
CA LEU A 121 -2.41 5.75 4.57
C LEU A 121 -3.36 4.57 4.33
N ARG A 122 -4.46 4.79 3.61
CA ARG A 122 -5.44 3.76 3.27
C ARG A 122 -4.80 2.60 2.51
N ILE A 123 -4.05 2.89 1.46
CA ILE A 123 -3.38 1.85 0.65
C ILE A 123 -2.34 1.09 1.48
N SER A 124 -1.59 1.78 2.35
CA SER A 124 -0.64 1.13 3.24
C SER A 124 -1.31 0.15 4.22
N MET A 125 -2.54 0.46 4.67
CA MET A 125 -3.32 -0.38 5.58
C MET A 125 -3.93 -1.59 4.86
N ILE A 126 -4.35 -1.46 3.60
CA ILE A 126 -4.80 -2.60 2.78
C ILE A 126 -3.66 -3.59 2.57
N MET A 127 -2.49 -3.07 2.17
CA MET A 127 -1.25 -3.87 2.07
C MET A 127 -0.96 -4.61 3.36
N HIS A 128 -1.08 -3.91 4.48
CA HIS A 128 -0.82 -4.46 5.79
C HIS A 128 -1.82 -5.55 6.17
N ALA A 129 -3.12 -5.38 5.87
CA ALA A 129 -4.14 -6.38 6.15
C ALA A 129 -3.86 -7.71 5.45
N ILE A 130 -3.51 -7.65 4.17
CA ILE A 130 -3.19 -8.82 3.35
C ILE A 130 -1.90 -9.48 3.86
N GLY A 131 -0.84 -8.69 4.05
CA GLY A 131 0.45 -9.20 4.52
C GLY A 131 0.36 -9.85 5.91
N SER A 132 -0.35 -9.21 6.85
CA SER A 132 -0.55 -9.74 8.20
C SER A 132 -1.37 -11.02 8.20
N THR A 133 -2.44 -11.08 7.42
CA THR A 133 -3.26 -12.30 7.29
C THR A 133 -2.42 -13.43 6.70
N MET A 134 -1.71 -13.19 5.60
CA MET A 134 -0.82 -14.20 5.02
C MET A 134 0.26 -14.67 6.00
N TRP A 135 0.86 -13.75 6.75
CA TRP A 135 1.88 -14.07 7.75
C TRP A 135 1.35 -14.95 8.88
N LEU A 136 0.12 -14.67 9.34
CA LEU A 136 -0.54 -15.46 10.38
C LEU A 136 -0.70 -16.93 9.98
N TYR A 137 -1.07 -17.19 8.72
CA TYR A 137 -1.24 -18.56 8.21
C TYR A 137 0.08 -19.21 7.77
N ALA A 138 1.09 -18.42 7.40
CA ALA A 138 2.38 -18.94 6.94
C ALA A 138 3.38 -19.22 8.07
N LYS A 139 3.22 -18.59 9.24
CA LYS A 139 4.17 -18.68 10.35
C LYS A 139 3.47 -18.92 11.68
N THR A 140 4.04 -19.82 12.47
CA THR A 140 3.67 -20.00 13.86
C THR A 140 4.04 -18.74 14.64
N THR A 141 3.01 -18.06 15.15
CA THR A 141 3.13 -16.83 15.94
C THR A 141 2.43 -17.01 17.28
N THR A 142 2.52 -16.03 18.17
CA THR A 142 1.80 -16.03 19.44
C THR A 142 0.86 -14.82 19.52
N PRO A 143 -0.22 -14.87 20.32
CA PRO A 143 -1.08 -13.70 20.51
C PRO A 143 -0.30 -12.47 21.02
N LEU A 144 0.69 -12.70 21.91
CA LEU A 144 1.56 -11.64 22.44
C LEU A 144 2.40 -10.96 21.35
N PHE A 145 2.84 -11.70 20.32
CA PHE A 145 3.55 -11.12 19.18
C PHE A 145 2.67 -10.09 18.47
N TRP A 146 1.41 -10.42 18.17
CA TRP A 146 0.47 -9.51 17.51
C TRP A 146 0.12 -8.29 18.37
N MET A 147 -0.06 -8.48 19.68
CA MET A 147 -0.30 -7.37 20.61
C MET A 147 0.89 -6.39 20.67
N LYS A 148 2.12 -6.90 20.70
CA LYS A 148 3.34 -6.06 20.68
C LYS A 148 3.52 -5.32 19.37
N LEU A 149 2.99 -5.84 18.27
CA LEU A 149 3.05 -5.17 16.96
C LEU A 149 2.10 -3.97 16.85
N ILE A 150 1.09 -3.82 17.72
CA ILE A 150 0.12 -2.72 17.64
C ILE A 150 0.82 -1.34 17.56
N PRO A 151 1.67 -0.93 18.52
CA PRO A 151 2.33 0.38 18.44
C PRO A 151 3.33 0.49 17.28
N VAL A 152 3.98 -0.63 16.93
CA VAL A 152 4.97 -0.69 15.84
C VAL A 152 4.27 -0.41 14.50
N VAL A 153 3.15 -1.09 14.25
CA VAL A 153 2.35 -0.92 13.03
C VAL A 153 1.84 0.51 12.91
N ALA A 154 1.29 1.10 13.98
CA ALA A 154 0.86 2.51 13.92
C ALA A 154 1.99 3.43 13.45
N GLN A 155 3.18 3.30 14.04
CA GLN A 155 4.33 4.13 13.69
C GLN A 155 4.81 3.86 12.26
N GLU A 156 4.90 2.59 11.84
CA GLU A 156 5.35 2.22 10.50
C GLU A 156 4.39 2.73 9.42
N ARG A 157 3.08 2.52 9.59
CA ARG A 157 2.08 2.92 8.59
C ARG A 157 1.95 4.44 8.50
N PHE A 158 2.05 5.14 9.63
CA PHE A 158 2.08 6.61 9.64
C PHE A 158 3.33 7.15 8.93
N LYS A 159 4.53 6.63 9.25
CA LYS A 159 5.78 7.04 8.59
C LYS A 159 5.75 6.73 7.09
N LEU A 160 5.19 5.59 6.71
CA LEU A 160 5.05 5.20 5.31
C LEU A 160 4.10 6.14 4.55
N ALA A 161 2.95 6.46 5.14
CA ALA A 161 2.00 7.41 4.56
C ALA A 161 2.62 8.81 4.42
N LEU A 162 3.34 9.27 5.45
CA LEU A 162 4.03 10.56 5.45
C LEU A 162 5.12 10.63 4.37
N ALA A 163 5.97 9.60 4.28
CA ALA A 163 7.02 9.53 3.27
C ALA A 163 6.42 9.51 1.84
N SER A 164 5.38 8.70 1.63
CA SER A 164 4.66 8.62 0.36
C SER A 164 4.06 9.98 -0.04
N TRP A 165 3.42 10.64 0.91
CA TRP A 165 2.81 11.95 0.72
C TRP A 165 3.82 13.02 0.31
N VAL A 166 4.96 13.11 1.02
CA VAL A 166 6.03 14.06 0.69
C VAL A 166 6.60 13.78 -0.70
N ALA A 167 6.83 12.51 -1.04
CA ALA A 167 7.32 12.11 -2.36
C ALA A 167 6.36 12.52 -3.48
N LEU A 168 5.05 12.26 -3.31
CA LEU A 168 4.02 12.63 -4.30
C LEU A 168 3.95 14.14 -4.55
N ILE A 169 4.03 14.96 -3.50
CA ILE A 169 4.02 16.42 -3.65
C ILE A 169 5.27 16.90 -4.38
N ALA A 170 6.45 16.36 -4.04
CA ALA A 170 7.69 16.72 -4.70
C ALA A 170 7.63 16.39 -6.20
N LEU A 171 7.12 15.21 -6.56
CA LEU A 171 6.97 14.77 -7.95
C LEU A 171 5.98 15.65 -8.73
N GLN A 172 4.81 15.97 -8.16
CA GLN A 172 3.85 16.88 -8.79
C GLN A 172 4.45 18.27 -9.07
N LYS A 173 5.25 18.78 -8.14
CA LYS A 173 5.98 20.05 -8.32
C LYS A 173 7.04 19.97 -9.42
N ILE A 174 7.78 18.86 -9.50
CA ILE A 174 8.79 18.67 -10.56
C ILE A 174 8.11 18.53 -11.93
N ALA A 175 7.08 17.70 -12.03
CA ALA A 175 6.34 17.48 -13.27
C ALA A 175 5.71 18.78 -13.81
N SER A 176 5.12 19.61 -12.94
CA SER A 176 4.56 20.91 -13.33
C SER A 176 5.63 21.90 -13.81
N ARG A 177 6.85 21.86 -13.23
CA ARG A 177 7.97 22.69 -13.71
C ARG A 177 8.47 22.23 -15.08
N LEU A 178 8.58 20.92 -15.30
CA LEU A 178 9.04 20.37 -16.58
C LEU A 178 8.05 20.66 -17.71
N THR A 179 6.76 20.46 -17.46
CA THR A 179 5.69 20.77 -18.44
C THR A 179 5.63 22.25 -18.78
N LYS A 180 5.73 23.14 -17.79
CA LYS A 180 5.80 24.60 -18.01
C LYS A 180 7.04 25.01 -18.81
N LYS A 181 8.20 24.40 -18.54
CA LYS A 181 9.43 24.65 -19.30
C LYS A 181 9.29 24.20 -20.75
N ASN A 182 8.74 23.01 -20.98
CA ASN A 182 8.52 22.47 -22.33
C ASN A 182 7.55 23.34 -23.15
N SER A 183 6.45 23.79 -22.54
CA SER A 183 5.48 24.68 -23.18
C SER A 183 6.10 26.02 -23.61
N LYS A 184 6.94 26.63 -22.77
CA LYS A 184 7.65 27.87 -23.13
C LYS A 184 8.62 27.70 -24.30
N ASN A 185 9.34 26.58 -24.34
CA ASN A 185 10.27 26.30 -25.44
C ASN A 185 9.55 26.13 -26.78
N LEU A 186 8.36 25.52 -26.78
CA LEU A 186 7.56 25.36 -28.00
C LEU A 186 7.02 26.70 -28.53
N THR A 187 6.67 27.64 -27.65
CA THR A 187 6.18 28.97 -28.07
C THR A 187 7.28 29.93 -28.53
N CYS A 188 8.55 29.67 -28.19
CA CYS A 188 9.68 30.52 -28.63
C CYS A 188 10.31 30.05 -29.94
N ASN A 189 10.00 28.83 -30.39
CA ASN A 189 10.50 28.25 -31.64
C ASN A 189 9.44 28.26 -32.76
N ALA A 190 8.27 28.85 -32.51
CA ALA A 190 7.18 29.06 -33.47
C ALA A 190 7.07 30.56 -33.79
#